data_AF-A0A087TYR0-F1
#
_entry.id   AF-A0A087TYR0-F1
#
_cell.length_a   1.000
_cell.length_b   1.000
_cell.length_c   1.000
_cell.angle_alpha   90.00
_cell.angle_beta   90.00
_cell.angle_gamma   90.00
#
_symmetry.space_group_name_H-M   'P 1'
#
loop_
_entity.id
_entity.type
_entity.pdbx_description
1 polymer ?
#
loop_
_entity_poly.entity_id
_entity_poly.type
_entity_poly.pdbx_seq_one_letter_code
_entity_poly.pdbx_strand_id
1 'polypeptide(L)' 'DPPEISPDVTIVLGHKFELRSLERPQQYCEKCCGIIWGVMKNWYRCVECGFKCHSKCLNLITRICASTK' A
#
# COMPACT_ATOMS: atom_id res chain seq x y z
N ASP A 1 8.69 -17.40 -10.03
CA ASP A 1 7.31 -17.53 -9.55
C ASP A 1 6.35 -16.76 -10.44
N PRO A 2 5.23 -17.35 -10.87
CA PRO A 2 4.16 -16.59 -11.51
C PRO A 2 3.68 -15.51 -10.53
N PRO A 3 3.39 -14.28 -10.97
CA PRO A 3 2.79 -13.30 -10.10
C PRO A 3 1.41 -13.83 -9.69
N GLU A 4 1.32 -14.35 -8.46
CA GLU A 4 0.05 -14.73 -7.87
C GLU A 4 -0.87 -13.51 -7.92
N ILE A 5 -1.91 -13.62 -8.73
CA ILE A 5 -2.99 -12.64 -8.81
C ILE A 5 -3.69 -12.72 -7.46
N SER A 6 -3.20 -11.95 -6.48
CA SER A 6 -3.88 -11.79 -5.19
C SER A 6 -5.18 -11.02 -5.44
N PRO A 7 -6.36 -11.60 -5.17
CA PRO A 7 -7.65 -10.95 -5.43
C PRO A 7 -7.94 -9.75 -4.52
N ASP A 8 -7.06 -9.42 -3.57
CA ASP A 8 -7.27 -8.39 -2.55
C ASP A 8 -6.85 -6.99 -3.01
N VAL A 9 -7.36 -6.55 -4.17
CA VAL A 9 -7.23 -5.14 -4.60
C VAL A 9 -8.26 -4.29 -3.85
N THR A 10 -7.79 -3.38 -3.00
CA THR A 10 -8.65 -2.43 -2.26
C THR A 10 -8.61 -1.06 -2.92
N ILE A 11 -9.78 -0.48 -3.22
CA ILE A 11 -9.87 0.85 -3.82
C ILE A 11 -10.17 1.90 -2.75
N VAL A 12 -9.28 2.89 -2.60
CA VAL A 12 -9.43 4.01 -1.65
C VAL A 12 -9.05 5.31 -2.33
N LEU A 13 -9.96 6.28 -2.42
CA LEU A 13 -9.71 7.60 -3.03
C LEU A 13 -9.02 7.52 -4.41
N GLY A 14 -9.44 6.58 -5.26
CA GLY A 14 -8.88 6.34 -6.60
C GLY A 14 -7.60 5.49 -6.63
N HIS A 15 -7.01 5.16 -5.48
CA HIS A 15 -5.85 4.27 -5.41
C HIS A 15 -6.29 2.82 -5.52
N LYS A 16 -5.55 2.01 -6.27
CA LYS A 16 -5.72 0.54 -6.33
C LYS A 16 -4.64 -0.12 -5.48
N PHE A 17 -4.94 -0.37 -4.22
CA PHE A 17 -4.00 -0.93 -3.26
C PHE A 17 -3.96 -2.44 -3.36
N GLU A 18 -2.76 -2.99 -3.54
CA GLU A 18 -2.49 -4.42 -3.40
C GLU A 18 -1.79 -4.70 -2.08
N LEU A 19 -2.19 -5.80 -1.44
CA LEU A 19 -1.51 -6.31 -0.26
C LEU A 19 -0.10 -6.76 -0.63
N ARG A 20 0.88 -6.38 0.18
CA ARG A 20 2.28 -6.76 0.04
C ARG A 20 2.79 -7.30 1.37
N SER A 21 3.49 -8.43 1.30
CA SER A 21 4.29 -9.01 2.37
C SER A 21 5.64 -8.29 2.47
N LEU A 22 6.27 -8.34 3.65
CA LEU A 22 7.63 -7.84 3.87
C LEU A 22 8.67 -8.79 3.22
N GLU A 23 8.85 -8.67 1.91
CA GLU A 23 9.90 -9.38 1.14
C GLU A 23 11.10 -8.48 0.78
N ARG A 24 10.96 -7.16 0.95
CA ARG A 24 11.91 -6.12 0.52
C ARG A 24 12.31 -5.24 1.71
N PRO A 25 13.47 -4.54 1.65
CA PRO A 25 13.96 -3.71 2.76
C PRO A 25 13.00 -2.57 3.10
N GLN A 26 13.21 -2.00 4.30
CA GLN A 26 12.43 -0.94 4.95
C GLN A 26 11.67 -0.03 3.98
N GLN A 27 10.35 -0.21 3.91
CA GLN A 27 9.47 0.70 3.18
C GLN A 27 9.01 1.82 4.10
N TYR A 28 8.74 3.00 3.56
CA TYR A 28 8.18 4.13 4.29
C TYR A 28 6.70 4.28 3.98
N CYS A 29 5.90 4.51 5.00
CA CYS A 29 4.49 4.83 4.84
C CYS A 29 4.35 6.31 4.50
N GLU A 30 3.76 6.62 3.35
CA GLU A 30 3.53 8.00 2.90
C GLU A 30 2.41 8.71 3.69
N LYS A 31 1.59 7.97 4.44
CA LYS A 31 0.52 8.55 5.28
C LYS A 31 1.03 9.06 6.62
N CYS A 32 1.91 8.32 7.31
CA CYS A 32 2.38 8.64 8.65
C CYS A 32 3.88 8.93 8.72
N CYS A 33 4.59 8.86 7.59
CA CYS A 33 6.04 8.97 7.48
C CYS A 33 6.83 7.95 8.32
N GLY A 34 6.17 6.93 8.86
CA GLY A 34 6.77 5.88 9.67
C GLY A 34 7.33 4.74 8.82
N ILE A 35 8.33 4.05 9.35
CA ILE A 35 8.90 2.85 8.74
C ILE A 35 7.86 1.72 8.81
N ILE A 36 7.69 0.99 7.72
CA ILE A 36 6.95 -0.25 7.63
C ILE A 36 7.91 -1.37 8.11
N TRP A 37 8.16 -1.42 9.42
CA TRP A 37 8.91 -2.47 10.11
C TRP A 37 8.11 -2.91 11.34
N GLY A 38 7.87 -4.21 11.47
CA GLY A 38 7.47 -4.82 12.75
C GLY A 38 5.97 -5.02 12.91
N VAL A 39 5.63 -6.22 13.43
CA VAL A 39 4.31 -6.78 13.83
C VAL A 39 3.21 -6.84 12.75
N MET A 40 3.07 -5.83 11.89
CA MET A 40 2.20 -5.91 10.70
C MET A 40 3.03 -6.36 9.51
N LYS A 41 3.00 -7.67 9.23
CA LYS A 41 3.69 -8.28 8.08
C LYS A 41 3.17 -7.80 6.73
N ASN A 42 1.98 -7.19 6.72
CA ASN A 42 1.29 -6.78 5.51
C ASN A 42 1.15 -5.25 5.44
N TRP A 43 1.49 -4.71 4.29
CA TRP A 43 1.37 -3.30 3.92
C TRP A 43 0.73 -3.20 2.54
N TYR A 44 0.30 -2.00 2.15
CA TYR A 44 -0.37 -1.80 0.87
C TYR A 44 0.47 -0.92 -0.05
N ARG A 45 0.49 -1.28 -1.34
CA ARG A 45 1.05 -0.46 -2.40
C ARG A 45 0.02 -0.19 -3.48
N CYS A 46 -0.18 1.08 -3.83
CA CYS A 46 -0.97 1.44 -4.99
C CYS A 46 -0.22 1.03 -6.26
N VAL A 47 -0.82 0.21 -7.11
CA VAL A 47 -0.17 -0.24 -8.36
C VAL A 47 -0.04 0.86 -9.40
N GLU A 48 -0.88 1.88 -9.30
CA GLU A 48 -0.93 2.97 -10.28
C GLU A 48 0.08 4.08 -9.97
N CYS A 49 0.03 4.65 -8.76
CA CYS A 49 0.90 5.77 -8.37
C CYS A 49 2.07 5.37 -7.46
N GLY A 50 2.12 4.11 -7.03
CA GLY A 50 3.17 3.62 -6.14
C GLY A 50 3.00 3.97 -4.66
N PHE A 51 1.90 4.65 -4.26
CA PHE A 51 1.66 5.06 -2.87
C PHE A 51 1.77 3.90 -1.89
N LYS A 52 2.58 4.04 -0.83
CA LYS A 52 2.81 2.99 0.17
C LYS A 52 2.22 3.35 1.52
N CYS A 53 1.51 2.42 2.14
CA CYS A 53 0.99 2.63 3.50
C CYS A 53 0.93 1.37 4.35
N HIS A 54 0.94 1.54 5.68
CA HIS A 54 0.61 0.45 6.60
C HIS A 54 -0.84 0.02 6.43
N SER A 55 -1.15 -1.22 6.79
CA SER A 55 -2.52 -1.70 6.84
C SER A 55 -3.42 -0.83 7.75
N LYS A 56 -2.92 -0.41 8.92
CA LYS A 56 -3.61 0.56 9.81
C LYS A 56 -3.83 1.96 9.21
N CYS A 57 -3.01 2.34 8.22
CA CYS A 57 -3.06 3.66 7.62
C CYS A 57 -3.99 3.72 6.40
N LEU A 58 -4.45 2.58 5.88
CA LEU A 58 -5.25 2.50 4.65
C LEU A 58 -6.52 3.35 4.74
N ASN A 59 -7.30 3.19 5.80
CA ASN A 59 -8.54 3.96 6.03
C ASN A 59 -8.30 5.40 6.49
N LEU A 60 -7.05 5.78 6.75
CA LEU A 60 -6.68 7.13 7.16
C LEU A 60 -6.19 7.97 5.97
N ILE A 61 -6.07 7.40 4.78
CA ILE A 61 -5.58 8.14 3.60
C ILE A 61 -6.57 9.25 3.25
N THR A 62 -6.03 10.46 3.07
CA THR A 62 -6.80 11.66 2.67
C THR A 62 -6.37 12.18 1.30
N ARG A 63 -5.30 11.61 0.72
CA ARG A 63 -4.73 12.02 -0.57
C ARG A 63 -5.37 11.20 -1.69
N ILE A 64 -5.94 11.89 -2.69
CA ILE A 64 -6.48 11.27 -3.91
C ILE A 64 -5.34 10.72 -4.79
N CYS A 65 -5.62 9.63 -5.50
CA CYS A 65 -4.64 9.02 -6.40
C CYS A 65 -4.25 9.94 -7.55
N ALA A 66 -2.95 10.01 -7.84
CA ALA A 66 -2.42 10.84 -8.91
C ALA A 66 -2.62 10.25 -10.32
N SER A 67 -2.94 8.95 -10.44
CA SER A 67 -3.23 8.33 -11.75
C SER A 67 -4.67 8.57 -12.21
N THR A 68 -5.54 9.03 -11.31
CA THR A 68 -6.88 9.51 -11.65
C THR A 68 -6.73 10.88 -12.32
N LYS A 69 -6.26 10.88 -13.57
CA LYS A 69 -6.41 12.01 -14.48
C LYS A 69 -7.80 11.99 -15.10
#